data_AF-A0AAE3SWU6-F1
#
_entry.id   AF-A0AAE3SWU6-F1
#
_cell.length_a   1.000
_cell.length_b   1.000
_cell.length_c   1.000
_cell.angle_alpha   90.00
_cell.angle_beta   90.00
_cell.angle_gamma   90.00
#
_symmetry.space_group_name_H-M   'P 1'
#
loop_
_entity.id
_entity.type
_entity.pdbx_description
1 polymer ?
#
loop_
_entity_poly.entity_id
_entity_poly.type
_entity_poly.pdbx_seq_one_letter_code
_entity_poly.pdbx_strand_id
1 'polypeptide(L)'
;MFGADKRALDAARVFRLAGSENSRAEWSRRTVGMVWCHGSPEAPARHVFSTLADEVLPVTHAELVSLRAERAKRKAEGKDTTGPAVHLSAATYWETALTDLQRLRAHRCPEGALPEGQRDAWLLVAGIAMSWISPPEVLGREILVLADEAAGWRDSETKSRMSAVIKRARQAAAGQTVTFNGHEVDCRYRMHATTIIEWLRIDPAEQRAVGLRVLVDEDRKRELSVERTEKSRRRHGVKDRTEQQAARLEMGRKVLYLRASQGMTCAELAVHFGVSC
;
A
#
# COMPACT_ATOMS: atom_id res chain seq x y z
N MET A 1 35.33 13.34 -10.20
CA MET A 1 34.61 12.21 -9.56
C MET A 1 35.64 11.38 -8.80
N PHE A 2 35.62 11.39 -7.46
CA PHE A 2 36.75 10.96 -6.60
C PHE A 2 36.94 9.43 -6.44
N GLY A 3 36.63 8.61 -7.44
CA GLY A 3 36.85 7.15 -7.37
C GLY A 3 36.12 6.45 -6.21
N ALA A 4 34.99 7.00 -5.75
CA ALA A 4 34.22 6.47 -4.64
C ALA A 4 33.64 5.07 -4.95
N ASP A 5 33.50 4.23 -3.93
CA ASP A 5 32.85 2.92 -4.05
C ASP A 5 31.41 3.11 -4.55
N LYS A 6 31.12 2.60 -5.76
CA LYS A 6 29.79 2.67 -6.38
C LYS A 6 28.70 2.04 -5.53
N ARG A 7 29.05 1.09 -4.66
CA ARG A 7 28.09 0.49 -3.74
C ARG A 7 27.68 1.46 -2.64
N ALA A 8 28.50 2.46 -2.30
CA ALA A 8 28.30 3.41 -1.20
C ALA A 8 27.48 4.66 -1.55
N LEU A 9 26.71 4.66 -2.64
CA LEU A 9 25.95 5.82 -3.12
C LEU A 9 24.54 5.98 -2.50
N ASP A 10 24.08 5.02 -1.70
CA ASP A 10 22.72 5.03 -1.13
C ASP A 10 22.60 5.91 0.12
N ALA A 11 21.43 6.55 0.29
CA ALA A 11 21.15 7.53 1.35
C ALA A 11 20.87 6.90 2.71
N ALA A 12 20.49 5.62 2.78
CA ALA A 12 20.09 4.94 4.02
C ALA A 12 21.24 4.19 4.72
N ARG A 13 22.50 4.48 4.39
CA ARG A 13 23.64 3.74 4.91
C ARG A 13 24.02 4.12 6.34
N VAL A 14 24.45 3.11 7.09
CA VAL A 14 25.03 3.27 8.42
C VAL A 14 26.52 3.55 8.28
N PHE A 15 26.93 4.76 8.66
CA PHE A 15 28.34 5.12 8.78
C PHE A 15 28.90 4.63 10.12
N ARG A 16 30.20 4.32 10.13
CA ARG A 16 30.89 3.98 11.38
C ARG A 16 31.15 5.24 12.19
N LEU A 17 30.98 5.13 13.50
CA LEU A 17 31.23 6.22 14.43
C LEU A 17 32.72 6.31 14.74
N ALA A 18 33.27 7.53 14.74
CA ALA A 18 34.63 7.76 15.21
C ALA A 18 34.77 7.30 16.67
N GLY A 19 35.87 6.63 16.98
CA GLY A 19 36.13 5.99 18.27
C GLY A 19 35.62 4.55 18.37
N SER A 20 34.81 4.05 17.42
CA SER A 20 34.40 2.64 17.41
C SER A 20 35.53 1.71 16.94
N GLU A 21 35.46 0.43 17.34
CA GLU A 21 36.38 -0.61 16.86
C GLU A 21 35.80 -1.40 15.68
N ASN A 22 36.61 -1.61 14.65
CA ASN A 22 36.34 -2.48 13.52
C ASN A 22 36.98 -3.86 13.73
N SER A 23 36.19 -4.83 14.15
CA SER A 23 36.63 -6.21 14.38
C SER A 23 37.17 -6.94 13.15
N ARG A 24 36.96 -6.41 11.94
CA ARG A 24 37.48 -6.98 10.68
C ARG A 24 38.82 -6.40 10.24
N ALA A 25 39.32 -5.37 10.90
CA ALA A 25 40.64 -4.81 10.59
C ALA A 25 41.73 -5.47 11.44
N GLU A 26 42.97 -5.36 10.97
CA GLU A 26 44.15 -5.73 11.75
C GLU A 26 44.18 -4.95 13.07
N TRP A 27 44.73 -5.58 14.11
CA TRP A 27 44.74 -5.05 15.48
C TRP A 27 45.30 -3.62 15.59
N SER A 28 46.30 -3.30 14.78
CA SER A 28 46.96 -1.99 14.73
C SER A 28 46.12 -0.89 14.07
N ARG A 29 45.02 -1.25 13.38
CA ARG A 29 44.17 -0.33 12.58
C ARG A 29 42.68 -0.51 12.84
N ARG A 30 42.31 -1.12 13.97
CA ARG A 30 40.90 -1.40 14.29
C ARG A 30 40.14 -0.17 14.75
N THR A 31 40.79 0.84 15.31
CA THR A 31 40.11 2.05 15.80
C THR A 31 39.74 2.98 14.65
N VAL A 32 38.46 3.33 14.56
CA VAL A 32 37.97 4.28 13.55
C VAL A 32 38.33 5.70 13.97
N GLY A 33 39.26 6.32 13.26
CA GLY A 33 39.66 7.72 13.48
C GLY A 33 38.93 8.69 12.56
N MET A 34 38.68 9.90 13.05
CA MET A 34 38.26 11.03 12.22
C MET A 34 39.49 11.60 11.52
N VAL A 35 39.52 11.55 10.18
CA VAL A 35 40.69 12.02 9.40
C VAL A 35 40.65 13.54 9.21
N TRP A 36 39.46 14.11 9.07
CA TRP A 36 39.26 15.54 8.87
C TRP A 36 37.85 15.94 9.33
N CYS A 37 37.73 17.13 9.93
CA CYS A 37 36.46 17.79 10.17
C CYS A 37 36.58 19.26 9.82
N HIS A 38 35.49 19.83 9.29
CA HIS A 38 35.38 21.27 9.13
C HIS A 38 34.96 21.87 10.48
N GLY A 39 35.75 22.79 11.03
CA GLY A 39 35.60 23.27 12.41
C GLY A 39 36.57 22.57 13.37
N SER A 40 36.12 22.21 14.58
CA SER A 40 36.89 21.37 15.51
C SER A 40 36.12 20.08 15.85
N PRO A 41 36.78 19.03 16.35
CA PRO A 41 36.09 17.81 16.80
C PRO A 41 35.03 18.07 17.89
N GLU A 42 35.25 19.06 18.75
CA GLU A 42 34.34 19.48 19.82
C GLU A 42 33.20 20.37 19.29
N ALA A 43 33.44 21.10 18.20
CA ALA A 43 32.49 22.01 17.57
C ALA A 43 32.55 21.87 16.04
N PRO A 44 32.05 20.76 15.47
CA PRO A 44 32.03 20.58 14.03
C PRO A 44 31.06 21.56 13.38
N ALA A 45 31.41 22.05 12.19
CA ALA A 45 30.54 22.89 11.40
C ALA A 45 29.23 22.16 11.10
N ARG A 46 28.11 22.76 11.50
CA ARG A 46 26.78 22.20 11.30
C ARG A 46 26.12 22.87 10.11
N HIS A 47 25.64 22.07 9.17
CA HIS A 47 24.83 22.54 8.07
C HIS A 47 23.37 22.27 8.36
N VAL A 48 22.51 23.25 8.09
CA VAL A 48 21.07 23.05 8.16
C VAL A 48 20.65 22.27 6.91
N PHE A 49 19.98 21.14 7.11
CA PHE A 49 19.59 20.25 6.03
C PHE A 49 18.81 20.96 4.91
N SER A 50 17.93 21.90 5.28
CA SER A 50 17.13 22.67 4.31
C SER A 50 18.00 23.47 3.35
N THR A 51 19.10 24.07 3.83
CA THR A 51 20.02 24.83 2.98
C THR A 51 20.65 23.95 1.90
N LEU A 52 21.09 22.75 2.27
CA LEU A 52 21.64 21.79 1.31
C LEU A 52 20.56 21.25 0.37
N ALA A 53 19.37 20.97 0.89
CA ALA A 53 18.24 20.49 0.09
C ALA A 53 17.82 21.51 -0.96
N ASP A 54 17.79 22.80 -0.62
CA ASP A 54 17.45 23.88 -1.56
C ASP A 54 18.52 24.06 -2.65
N GLU A 55 19.78 23.72 -2.39
CA GLU A 55 20.88 23.78 -3.38
C GLU A 55 20.89 22.57 -4.33
N VAL A 56 20.61 21.37 -3.79
CA VAL A 56 20.76 20.11 -4.53
C VAL A 56 19.48 19.69 -5.25
N LEU A 57 18.30 19.99 -4.68
CA LEU A 57 17.04 19.52 -5.24
C LEU A 57 16.52 20.47 -6.34
N PRO A 58 15.78 19.96 -7.33
CA PRO A 58 15.21 20.79 -8.39
C PRO A 58 14.14 21.80 -7.93
N VAL A 59 13.64 21.67 -6.70
CA VAL A 59 12.58 22.49 -6.14
C VAL A 59 12.92 22.80 -4.69
N THR A 60 12.86 24.08 -4.35
CA THR A 60 13.15 24.58 -3.00
C THR A 60 12.01 24.30 -2.02
N HIS A 61 12.31 24.33 -0.73
CA HIS A 61 11.32 24.19 0.32
C HIS A 61 10.24 25.27 0.26
N ALA A 62 10.60 26.51 -0.09
CA ALA A 62 9.65 27.61 -0.25
C ALA A 62 8.65 27.34 -1.38
N GLU A 63 9.12 26.86 -2.53
CA GLU A 63 8.27 26.49 -3.66
C GLU A 63 7.35 25.31 -3.31
N LEU A 64 7.84 24.31 -2.56
CA LEU A 64 7.01 23.21 -2.08
C LEU A 64 5.87 23.68 -1.17
N VAL A 65 6.12 24.66 -0.30
CA VAL A 65 5.08 25.27 0.55
C VAL A 65 4.04 25.98 -0.31
N SER A 66 4.46 26.78 -1.29
CA SER A 66 3.54 27.47 -2.22
C SER A 66 2.72 26.48 -3.05
N LEU A 67 3.33 25.41 -3.58
CA LEU A 67 2.63 24.35 -4.30
C LEU A 67 1.59 23.64 -3.43
N ARG A 68 1.89 23.41 -2.14
CA ARG A 68 0.93 22.84 -1.18
C ARG A 68 -0.24 23.79 -0.92
N ALA A 69 0.02 25.08 -0.77
CA ALA A 69 -1.02 26.10 -0.58
C ALA A 69 -1.94 26.21 -1.81
N GLU A 70 -1.37 26.23 -3.02
CA GLU A 70 -2.13 26.22 -4.28
C GLU A 70 -3.00 24.98 -4.42
N ARG A 71 -2.46 23.79 -4.09
CA ARG A 71 -3.24 22.55 -4.07
C ARG A 71 -4.38 22.61 -3.06
N ALA A 72 -4.12 23.14 -1.85
CA ALA A 72 -5.15 23.29 -0.83
C ALA A 72 -6.27 24.24 -1.28
N LYS A 73 -5.93 25.35 -1.96
CA LYS A 73 -6.89 26.30 -2.52
C LYS A 73 -7.74 25.68 -3.62
N ARG A 74 -7.12 24.99 -4.60
CA ARG A 74 -7.85 24.26 -5.66
C ARG A 74 -8.80 23.20 -5.11
N LYS A 75 -8.38 22.50 -4.05
CA LYS A 75 -9.20 21.52 -3.33
C LYS A 75 -10.40 22.18 -2.64
N ALA A 76 -10.20 23.34 -2.00
CA ALA A 76 -11.28 24.10 -1.37
C ALA A 76 -12.28 24.66 -2.39
N GLU A 77 -11.82 25.06 -3.58
CA GLU A 77 -12.66 25.54 -4.68
C GLU A 77 -13.42 24.42 -5.42
N GLY A 78 -13.25 23.15 -5.03
CA GLY A 78 -13.89 22.01 -5.69
C GLY A 78 -13.42 21.75 -7.12
N LYS A 79 -12.38 22.46 -7.58
CA LYS A 79 -11.79 22.31 -8.93
C LYS A 79 -10.84 21.12 -9.05
N ASP A 80 -10.57 20.45 -7.93
CA ASP A 80 -9.77 19.23 -7.88
C ASP A 80 -10.69 17.99 -7.99
N THR A 81 -11.28 17.79 -9.18
CA THR A 81 -12.19 16.66 -9.48
C THR A 81 -11.46 15.36 -9.78
N THR A 82 -10.15 15.42 -9.98
CA THR A 82 -9.29 14.29 -10.33
C THR A 82 -8.25 14.10 -9.24
N GLY A 83 -8.68 13.48 -8.13
CA GLY A 83 -7.73 12.71 -7.34
C GLY A 83 -7.00 11.71 -8.25
N PRO A 84 -5.75 11.34 -7.96
CA PRO A 84 -5.02 10.38 -8.79
C PRO A 84 -5.90 9.16 -9.00
N ALA A 85 -6.08 8.76 -10.26
CA ALA A 85 -6.84 7.57 -10.57
C ALA A 85 -6.17 6.40 -9.84
N VAL A 86 -6.82 5.90 -8.79
CA VAL A 86 -6.32 4.77 -8.01
C VAL A 86 -6.57 3.52 -8.84
N HIS A 87 -5.70 3.28 -9.81
CA HIS A 87 -5.73 2.07 -10.59
C HIS A 87 -5.18 0.93 -9.73
N LEU A 88 -5.87 -0.21 -9.79
CA LEU A 88 -5.38 -1.44 -9.18
C LEU A 88 -4.13 -1.90 -9.94
N SER A 89 -2.96 -1.62 -9.38
CA SER A 89 -1.69 -2.18 -9.83
C SER A 89 -1.36 -3.45 -9.06
N ALA A 90 -0.41 -4.24 -9.59
CA ALA A 90 0.11 -5.40 -8.86
C ALA A 90 0.66 -4.99 -7.48
N ALA A 91 1.35 -3.85 -7.39
CA ALA A 91 1.84 -3.33 -6.11
C ALA A 91 0.69 -3.03 -5.13
N THR A 92 -0.35 -2.30 -5.55
CA THR A 92 -1.49 -2.00 -4.66
C THR A 92 -2.28 -3.24 -4.22
N TYR A 93 -2.35 -4.25 -5.10
CA TYR A 93 -2.96 -5.54 -4.79
C TYR A 93 -2.15 -6.27 -3.73
N TRP A 94 -0.85 -6.41 -3.93
CA TRP A 94 0.05 -7.13 -3.03
C TRP A 94 0.30 -6.39 -1.71
N GLU A 95 0.23 -5.06 -1.69
CA GLU A 95 0.21 -4.27 -0.46
C GLU A 95 -1.03 -4.61 0.39
N THR A 96 -2.21 -4.70 -0.25
CA THR A 96 -3.44 -5.08 0.44
C THR A 96 -3.37 -6.55 0.89
N ALA A 97 -2.85 -7.44 0.07
CA ALA A 97 -2.66 -8.85 0.43
C ALA A 97 -1.68 -9.01 1.61
N LEU A 98 -0.57 -8.27 1.63
CA LEU A 98 0.38 -8.28 2.76
C LEU A 98 -0.27 -7.73 4.04
N THR A 99 -1.09 -6.70 3.92
CA THR A 99 -1.88 -6.17 5.05
C THR A 99 -2.83 -7.23 5.61
N ASP A 100 -3.52 -7.96 4.73
CA ASP A 100 -4.38 -9.08 5.12
C ASP A 100 -3.58 -10.22 5.79
N LEU A 101 -2.39 -10.54 5.30
CA LEU A 101 -1.50 -11.54 5.91
C LEU A 101 -1.05 -11.13 7.31
N GLN A 102 -0.66 -9.88 7.51
CA GLN A 102 -0.24 -9.36 8.83
C GLN A 102 -1.41 -9.36 9.82
N ARG A 103 -2.60 -8.98 9.36
CA ARG A 103 -3.85 -9.08 10.11
C ARG A 103 -4.14 -10.53 10.54
N LEU A 104 -4.05 -11.46 9.60
CA LEU A 104 -4.25 -12.88 9.88
C LEU A 104 -3.23 -13.42 10.89
N ARG A 105 -1.96 -13.06 10.74
CA ARG A 105 -0.90 -13.43 11.69
C ARG A 105 -1.21 -12.89 13.09
N ALA A 106 -1.56 -11.62 13.20
CA ALA A 106 -1.90 -11.00 14.49
C ALA A 106 -3.13 -11.65 15.14
N HIS A 107 -4.10 -12.10 14.33
CA HIS A 107 -5.28 -12.83 14.82
C HIS A 107 -4.95 -14.24 15.32
N ARG A 108 -4.13 -15.00 14.58
CA ARG A 108 -3.79 -16.40 14.90
C ARG A 108 -2.73 -16.52 15.99
N CYS A 109 -1.79 -15.58 16.02
CA CYS A 109 -0.63 -15.60 16.92
C CYS A 109 -0.37 -14.19 17.47
N PRO A 110 -1.20 -13.69 18.40
CA PRO A 110 -1.09 -12.32 18.92
C PRO A 110 0.21 -12.05 19.69
N GLU A 111 0.80 -13.08 20.31
CA GLU A 111 1.96 -12.94 21.20
C GLU A 111 3.22 -13.66 20.70
N GLY A 112 3.21 -14.22 19.48
CA GLY A 112 4.28 -15.11 19.07
C GLY A 112 4.46 -15.33 17.57
N ALA A 113 5.45 -16.16 17.27
CA ALA A 113 5.72 -16.65 15.93
C ALA A 113 4.66 -17.67 15.49
N LEU A 114 4.43 -17.75 14.19
CA LEU A 114 3.58 -18.78 13.59
C LEU A 114 4.16 -20.17 13.88
N PRO A 115 3.31 -21.16 14.19
CA PRO A 115 3.77 -22.52 14.45
C PRO A 115 4.35 -23.16 13.19
N GLU A 116 5.14 -24.22 13.39
CA GLU A 116 5.63 -25.05 12.31
C GLU A 116 4.47 -25.63 11.46
N GLY A 117 4.67 -25.69 10.15
CA GLY A 117 3.63 -26.05 9.19
C GLY A 117 2.77 -24.88 8.69
N GLN A 118 2.61 -23.80 9.48
CA GLN A 118 1.92 -22.57 9.02
C GLN A 118 2.90 -21.47 8.61
N ARG A 119 4.02 -21.33 9.34
CA ARG A 119 5.00 -20.25 9.13
C ARG A 119 5.64 -20.23 7.73
N ASP A 120 5.90 -21.40 7.16
CA ASP A 120 6.53 -21.56 5.84
C ASP A 120 5.68 -21.02 4.70
N ALA A 121 4.43 -21.49 4.63
CA ALA A 121 3.49 -21.07 3.60
C ALA A 121 3.17 -19.58 3.74
N TRP A 122 2.98 -19.10 4.98
CA TRP A 122 2.73 -17.70 5.25
C TRP A 122 3.91 -16.82 4.82
N LEU A 123 5.14 -17.18 5.19
CA LEU A 123 6.35 -16.42 4.81
C LEU A 123 6.59 -16.44 3.31
N LEU A 124 6.32 -17.56 2.64
CA LEU A 124 6.42 -17.63 1.19
C LEU A 124 5.46 -16.64 0.53
N VAL A 125 4.18 -16.62 0.94
CA VAL A 125 3.18 -15.70 0.37
C VAL A 125 3.54 -14.24 0.71
N ALA A 126 3.95 -13.97 1.95
CA ALA A 126 4.37 -12.64 2.37
C ALA A 126 5.61 -12.17 1.60
N GLY A 127 6.61 -13.03 1.40
CA GLY A 127 7.79 -12.75 0.59
C GLY A 127 7.44 -12.48 -0.88
N ILE A 128 6.49 -13.24 -1.45
CA ILE A 128 5.96 -12.96 -2.79
C ILE A 128 5.34 -11.56 -2.82
N ALA A 129 4.46 -11.23 -1.86
CA ALA A 129 3.86 -9.90 -1.77
C ALA A 129 4.91 -8.79 -1.70
N MET A 130 5.92 -8.96 -0.84
CA MET A 130 7.05 -8.03 -0.70
C MET A 130 7.83 -7.84 -2.00
N SER A 131 7.97 -8.86 -2.84
CA SER A 131 8.64 -8.74 -4.14
C SER A 131 7.94 -7.82 -5.16
N TRP A 132 6.66 -7.52 -4.92
CA TRP A 132 5.87 -6.61 -5.76
C TRP A 132 5.82 -5.17 -5.26
N ILE A 133 6.17 -4.94 -3.99
CA ILE A 133 6.09 -3.63 -3.32
C ILE A 133 7.47 -3.04 -2.98
N SER A 134 8.48 -3.90 -2.76
CA SER A 134 9.82 -3.48 -2.34
C SER A 134 10.83 -3.59 -3.48
N PRO A 135 11.78 -2.64 -3.60
CA PRO A 135 12.93 -2.79 -4.49
C PRO A 135 13.75 -4.05 -4.16
N PRO A 136 14.28 -4.76 -5.17
CA PRO A 136 15.01 -6.02 -4.97
C PRO A 136 16.31 -5.86 -4.16
N GLU A 137 16.87 -4.65 -4.09
CA GLU A 137 18.07 -4.32 -3.31
C GLU A 137 17.82 -4.44 -1.82
N VAL A 138 16.62 -4.06 -1.35
CA VAL A 138 16.23 -4.09 0.06
C VAL A 138 15.42 -5.32 0.43
N LEU A 139 14.74 -5.94 -0.54
CA LEU A 139 13.84 -7.09 -0.34
C LEU A 139 14.44 -8.20 0.52
N GLY A 140 15.71 -8.56 0.29
CA GLY A 140 16.36 -9.63 1.04
C GLY A 140 16.49 -9.31 2.54
N ARG A 141 16.79 -8.05 2.89
CA ARG A 141 16.85 -7.60 4.29
C ARG A 141 15.47 -7.60 4.92
N GLU A 142 14.47 -7.09 4.21
CA GLU A 142 13.10 -7.00 4.71
C GLU A 142 12.51 -8.39 4.97
N ILE A 143 12.78 -9.37 4.09
CA ILE A 143 12.36 -10.76 4.29
C ILE A 143 13.05 -11.38 5.52
N LEU A 144 14.31 -11.02 5.81
CA LEU A 144 15.00 -11.52 7.01
C LEU A 144 14.35 -11.03 8.29
N VAL A 145 14.08 -9.72 8.37
CA VAL A 145 13.38 -9.12 9.50
C VAL A 145 12.00 -9.77 9.68
N LEU A 146 11.26 -9.91 8.59
CA LEU A 146 9.93 -10.51 8.64
C LEU A 146 9.97 -11.98 9.09
N ALA A 147 10.96 -12.76 8.65
CA ALA A 147 11.07 -14.17 9.01
C ALA A 147 11.50 -14.38 10.47
N ASP A 148 12.36 -13.50 11.01
CA ASP A 148 12.69 -13.48 12.42
C ASP A 148 11.43 -13.18 13.26
N GLU A 149 10.73 -12.10 12.94
CA GLU A 149 9.50 -11.70 13.65
C GLU A 149 8.38 -12.75 13.55
N ALA A 150 8.10 -13.24 12.34
CA ALA A 150 6.92 -14.06 12.07
C ALA A 150 7.13 -15.55 12.30
N ALA A 151 8.36 -16.05 12.24
CA ALA A 151 8.66 -17.49 12.29
C ALA A 151 9.81 -17.87 13.22
N GLY A 152 10.54 -16.90 13.78
CA GLY A 152 11.75 -17.13 14.57
C GLY A 152 12.87 -17.78 13.77
N TRP A 153 12.90 -17.58 12.45
CA TRP A 153 13.90 -18.20 11.58
C TRP A 153 15.24 -17.48 11.65
N ARG A 154 16.31 -18.28 11.66
CA ARG A 154 17.67 -17.75 11.55
C ARG A 154 17.92 -17.21 10.15
N ASP A 155 18.79 -16.21 10.04
CA ASP A 155 19.17 -15.59 8.77
C ASP A 155 19.56 -16.58 7.66
N SER A 156 20.33 -17.61 8.00
CA SER A 156 20.80 -18.63 7.05
C SER A 156 19.65 -19.48 6.51
N GLU A 157 18.72 -19.85 7.38
CA GLU A 157 17.52 -20.60 7.03
C GLU A 157 16.61 -19.77 6.13
N THR A 158 16.35 -18.51 6.49
CA THR A 158 15.55 -17.60 5.69
C THR A 158 16.16 -17.36 4.30
N LYS A 159 17.48 -17.11 4.22
CA LYS A 159 18.18 -16.95 2.93
C LYS A 159 18.03 -18.18 2.04
N SER A 160 18.13 -19.37 2.62
CA SER A 160 17.99 -20.64 1.91
C SER A 160 16.56 -20.79 1.36
N ARG A 161 15.56 -20.73 2.25
CA ARG A 161 14.14 -20.99 1.93
C ARG A 161 13.56 -19.92 1.01
N MET A 162 13.93 -18.65 1.18
CA MET A 162 13.38 -17.52 0.41
C MET A 162 14.23 -17.10 -0.81
N SER A 163 15.32 -17.84 -1.09
CA SER A 163 16.23 -17.55 -2.20
C SER A 163 15.53 -17.42 -3.55
N ALA A 164 14.54 -18.27 -3.83
CA ALA A 164 13.78 -18.26 -5.07
C ALA A 164 13.00 -16.95 -5.27
N VAL A 165 12.31 -16.46 -4.23
CA VAL A 165 11.56 -15.20 -4.27
C VAL A 165 12.49 -14.02 -4.57
N ILE A 166 13.61 -13.95 -3.83
CA ILE A 166 14.61 -12.88 -4.01
C ILE A 166 15.22 -12.94 -5.42
N LYS A 167 15.51 -14.15 -5.92
CA LYS A 167 16.04 -14.35 -7.28
C LYS A 167 15.05 -13.86 -8.32
N ARG A 168 13.77 -14.26 -8.24
CA ARG A 168 12.73 -13.82 -9.20
C ARG A 168 12.53 -12.31 -9.20
N ALA A 169 12.57 -11.67 -8.03
CA ALA A 169 12.48 -10.21 -7.91
C ALA A 169 13.63 -9.50 -8.65
N ARG A 170 14.86 -10.00 -8.50
CA ARG A 170 16.04 -9.47 -9.21
C ARG A 170 15.94 -9.69 -10.72
N GLN A 171 15.45 -10.84 -11.16
CA GLN A 171 15.24 -11.12 -12.58
C GLN A 171 14.22 -10.16 -13.20
N ALA A 172 13.09 -9.94 -12.52
CA ALA A 172 12.08 -8.98 -12.97
C ALA A 172 12.63 -7.55 -13.04
N ALA A 173 13.41 -7.13 -12.05
CA ALA A 173 14.06 -5.81 -12.07
C ALA A 173 15.11 -5.68 -13.18
N ALA A 174 15.73 -6.78 -13.60
CA ALA A 174 16.60 -6.83 -14.78
C ALA A 174 15.83 -6.91 -16.11
N GLY A 175 14.49 -6.79 -16.09
CA GLY A 175 13.65 -6.84 -17.28
C GLY A 175 13.46 -8.23 -17.88
N GLN A 176 13.83 -9.30 -17.15
CA GLN A 176 13.62 -10.66 -17.62
C GLN A 176 12.14 -11.05 -17.55
N THR A 177 11.69 -11.83 -18.51
CA THR A 177 10.35 -12.44 -18.56
C THR A 177 10.44 -13.97 -18.53
N VAL A 178 9.34 -14.63 -18.21
CA VAL A 178 9.19 -16.09 -18.27
C VAL A 178 8.01 -16.42 -19.17
N THR A 179 8.12 -17.48 -19.97
CA THR A 179 6.98 -17.99 -20.76
C THR A 179 6.04 -18.80 -19.86
N PHE A 180 4.78 -18.37 -19.77
CA PHE A 180 3.72 -19.07 -19.07
C PHE A 180 2.46 -19.12 -19.94
N ASN A 181 1.93 -20.33 -20.18
CA ASN A 181 0.79 -20.56 -21.08
C ASN A 181 0.96 -19.91 -22.47
N GLY A 182 2.18 -19.93 -23.02
CA GLY A 182 2.49 -19.34 -24.34
C GLY A 182 2.66 -17.82 -24.35
N HIS A 183 2.59 -17.15 -23.20
CA HIS A 183 2.76 -15.70 -23.08
C HIS A 183 4.01 -15.36 -22.26
N GLU A 184 4.71 -14.28 -22.63
CA GLU A 184 5.75 -13.71 -21.79
C GLU A 184 5.14 -12.94 -20.62
N VAL A 185 5.48 -13.34 -19.41
CA VAL A 185 5.00 -12.73 -18.17
C VAL A 185 6.16 -12.35 -17.26
N ASP A 186 5.88 -11.50 -16.27
CA ASP A 186 6.85 -11.12 -15.23
C ASP A 186 7.43 -12.36 -14.53
N CYS A 187 8.74 -12.34 -14.24
CA CYS A 187 9.43 -13.43 -13.56
C CYS A 187 8.92 -13.71 -12.14
N ARG A 188 8.34 -12.70 -11.46
CA ARG A 188 7.87 -12.82 -10.08
C ARG A 188 6.68 -13.76 -9.98
N TYR A 189 6.61 -14.49 -8.88
CA TYR A 189 5.46 -15.34 -8.61
C TYR A 189 4.19 -14.51 -8.49
N ARG A 190 3.11 -15.04 -9.06
CA ARG A 190 1.77 -14.49 -8.93
C ARG A 190 0.81 -15.61 -8.56
N MET A 191 0.29 -15.56 -7.35
CA MET A 191 -0.67 -16.55 -6.85
C MET A 191 -2.09 -15.99 -6.94
N HIS A 192 -3.05 -16.87 -7.19
CA HIS A 192 -4.46 -16.51 -7.06
C HIS A 192 -4.84 -16.43 -5.58
N ALA A 193 -5.76 -15.50 -5.23
CA ALA A 193 -6.24 -15.36 -3.86
C ALA A 193 -6.84 -16.66 -3.32
N THR A 194 -7.57 -17.41 -4.16
CA THR A 194 -8.12 -18.73 -3.83
C THR A 194 -7.04 -19.72 -3.42
N THR A 195 -5.94 -19.80 -4.18
CA THR A 195 -4.78 -20.64 -3.83
C THR A 195 -4.16 -20.24 -2.50
N ILE A 196 -4.05 -18.93 -2.22
CA ILE A 196 -3.51 -18.45 -0.94
C ILE A 196 -4.44 -18.84 0.22
N ILE A 197 -5.75 -18.66 0.05
CA ILE A 197 -6.77 -19.03 1.05
C ILE A 197 -6.68 -20.52 1.37
N GLU A 198 -6.57 -21.37 0.34
CA GLU A 198 -6.43 -22.82 0.49
C GLU A 198 -5.12 -23.20 1.20
N TRP A 199 -3.98 -22.65 0.76
CA TRP A 199 -2.67 -22.94 1.34
C TRP A 199 -2.56 -22.52 2.80
N LEU A 200 -3.11 -21.36 3.13
CA LEU A 200 -3.10 -20.84 4.50
C LEU A 200 -4.28 -21.31 5.33
N ARG A 201 -5.19 -22.10 4.74
CA ARG A 201 -6.42 -22.61 5.35
C ARG A 201 -7.18 -21.47 6.05
N ILE A 202 -7.50 -20.41 5.31
CA ILE A 202 -8.19 -19.23 5.85
C ILE A 202 -9.68 -19.50 5.89
N ASP A 203 -10.25 -19.53 7.08
CA ASP A 203 -11.67 -19.81 7.25
C ASP A 203 -12.54 -18.57 6.91
N PRO A 204 -13.74 -18.75 6.34
CA PRO A 204 -14.68 -17.64 6.07
C PRO A 204 -15.04 -16.82 7.31
N ALA A 205 -15.00 -17.44 8.50
CA ALA A 205 -15.18 -16.75 9.77
C ALA A 205 -14.02 -15.81 10.09
N GLU A 206 -12.77 -16.27 9.92
CA GLU A 206 -11.57 -15.45 10.10
C GLU A 206 -11.55 -14.26 9.13
N GLN A 207 -11.94 -14.48 7.87
CA GLN A 207 -12.01 -13.40 6.88
C GLN A 207 -12.84 -12.21 7.35
N ARG A 208 -13.98 -12.48 7.99
CA ARG A 208 -14.89 -11.46 8.54
C ARG A 208 -14.37 -10.89 9.85
N ALA A 209 -13.94 -11.75 10.78
CA ALA A 209 -13.47 -11.35 12.10
C ALA A 209 -12.30 -10.36 12.03
N VAL A 210 -11.37 -10.57 11.08
CA VAL A 210 -10.18 -9.72 10.93
C VAL A 210 -10.34 -8.66 9.84
N GLY A 211 -11.46 -8.67 9.12
CA GLY A 211 -11.77 -7.69 8.07
C GLY A 211 -10.80 -7.75 6.89
N LEU A 212 -10.55 -8.96 6.37
CA LEU A 212 -9.72 -9.17 5.18
C LEU A 212 -10.38 -8.52 3.94
N ARG A 213 -9.56 -8.11 2.96
CA ARG A 213 -10.01 -7.34 1.79
C ARG A 213 -9.76 -8.05 0.46
N VAL A 214 -8.63 -8.72 0.33
CA VAL A 214 -8.15 -9.42 -0.87
C VAL A 214 -8.17 -10.92 -0.66
N LEU A 215 -7.73 -11.40 0.50
CA LEU A 215 -7.72 -12.83 0.84
C LEU A 215 -9.08 -13.26 1.37
N VAL A 216 -10.10 -13.14 0.51
CA VAL A 216 -11.50 -13.43 0.82
C VAL A 216 -12.11 -14.38 -0.21
N ASP A 217 -13.08 -15.16 0.23
CA ASP A 217 -13.89 -16.01 -0.65
C ASP A 217 -14.85 -15.18 -1.53
N GLU A 218 -15.50 -15.85 -2.48
CA GLU A 218 -16.41 -15.17 -3.42
C GLU A 218 -17.64 -14.57 -2.72
N ASP A 219 -18.11 -15.15 -1.62
CA ASP A 219 -19.25 -14.62 -0.88
C ASP A 219 -18.88 -13.32 -0.16
N ARG A 220 -17.76 -13.29 0.57
CA ARG A 220 -17.27 -12.07 1.22
C ARG A 220 -16.87 -11.01 0.21
N LYS A 221 -16.35 -11.39 -0.96
CA LYS A 221 -16.05 -10.47 -2.07
C LYS A 221 -17.33 -9.79 -2.60
N ARG A 222 -18.44 -10.51 -2.71
CA ARG A 222 -19.76 -9.95 -3.07
C ARG A 222 -20.22 -8.95 -2.01
N GLU A 223 -20.14 -9.30 -0.73
CA GLU A 223 -20.48 -8.40 0.38
C GLU A 223 -19.66 -7.09 0.30
N LEU A 224 -18.34 -7.18 0.16
CA LEU A 224 -17.45 -6.01 0.01
C LEU A 224 -17.76 -5.16 -1.23
N SER A 225 -18.26 -5.77 -2.31
CA SER A 225 -18.69 -5.04 -3.51
C SER A 225 -19.96 -4.23 -3.25
N VAL A 226 -20.93 -4.82 -2.55
CA VAL A 226 -22.15 -4.14 -2.11
C VAL A 226 -21.81 -2.99 -1.17
N GLU A 227 -21.02 -3.24 -0.12
CA GLU A 227 -20.58 -2.21 0.84
C GLU A 227 -19.88 -1.03 0.14
N ARG A 228 -18.99 -1.31 -0.83
CA ARG A 228 -18.30 -0.27 -1.62
C ARG A 228 -19.28 0.55 -2.46
N THR A 229 -20.24 -0.12 -3.10
CA THR A 229 -21.26 0.53 -3.93
C THR A 229 -22.17 1.41 -3.09
N GLU A 230 -22.61 0.92 -1.93
CA GLU A 230 -23.43 1.69 -0.99
C GLU A 230 -22.69 2.91 -0.45
N LYS A 231 -21.43 2.76 0.00
CA LYS A 231 -20.59 3.88 0.45
C LYS A 231 -20.39 4.91 -0.65
N SER A 232 -20.15 4.47 -1.88
CA SER A 232 -20.01 5.35 -3.05
C SER A 232 -21.31 6.14 -3.30
N ARG A 233 -22.47 5.45 -3.32
CA ARG A 233 -23.78 6.09 -3.48
C ARG A 233 -24.08 7.12 -2.40
N ARG A 234 -23.82 6.79 -1.12
CA ARG A 234 -23.98 7.72 0.00
C ARG A 234 -23.09 8.95 -0.15
N ARG A 235 -21.83 8.76 -0.56
CA ARG A 235 -20.90 9.88 -0.80
C ARG A 235 -21.36 10.80 -1.93
N HIS A 236 -22.03 10.25 -2.94
CA HIS A 236 -22.63 11.02 -4.03
C HIS A 236 -24.03 11.58 -3.71
N GLY A 237 -24.48 11.50 -2.45
CA GLY A 237 -25.75 12.09 -2.02
C GLY A 237 -26.99 11.38 -2.60
N VAL A 238 -26.82 10.16 -3.11
CA VAL A 238 -27.96 9.37 -3.59
C VAL A 238 -28.79 8.98 -2.37
N LYS A 239 -29.99 9.57 -2.25
CA LYS A 239 -30.97 9.25 -1.21
C LYS A 239 -31.26 7.76 -1.20
N ASP A 240 -31.51 7.18 -0.03
CA ASP A 240 -31.75 5.75 0.08
C ASP A 240 -32.94 5.33 -0.82
N ARG A 241 -32.93 4.11 -1.36
CA ARG A 241 -33.97 3.64 -2.29
C ARG A 241 -35.36 3.73 -1.64
N THR A 242 -35.43 3.48 -0.34
CA THR A 242 -36.64 3.61 0.48
C THR A 242 -37.12 5.06 0.53
N GLU A 243 -36.22 6.01 0.76
CA GLU A 243 -36.52 7.46 0.78
C GLU A 243 -36.95 7.97 -0.59
N GLN A 244 -36.30 7.51 -1.67
CA GLN A 244 -36.71 7.85 -3.04
C GLN A 244 -38.11 7.31 -3.36
N GLN A 245 -38.41 6.09 -2.91
CA GLN A 245 -39.70 5.47 -3.14
C GLN A 245 -40.80 6.12 -2.30
N ALA A 246 -40.51 6.50 -1.05
CA ALA A 246 -41.40 7.26 -0.19
C ALA A 246 -41.69 8.66 -0.78
N ALA A 247 -40.67 9.38 -1.24
CA ALA A 247 -40.84 10.67 -1.89
C ALA A 247 -41.66 10.57 -3.19
N ARG A 248 -41.47 9.51 -3.99
CA ARG A 248 -42.29 9.24 -5.17
C ARG A 248 -43.74 8.91 -4.82
N LEU A 249 -43.98 8.12 -3.78
CA LEU A 249 -45.33 7.81 -3.30
C LEU A 249 -46.05 9.06 -2.76
N GLU A 250 -45.35 9.89 -2.00
CA GLU A 250 -45.90 11.15 -1.48
C GLU A 250 -46.23 12.12 -2.62
N MET A 251 -45.33 12.26 -3.60
CA MET A 251 -45.58 13.04 -4.82
C MET A 251 -46.79 12.48 -5.59
N GLY A 252 -46.88 11.16 -5.76
CA GLY A 252 -48.02 10.51 -6.40
C GLY A 252 -49.34 10.79 -5.69
N ARG A 253 -49.36 10.77 -4.35
CA ARG A 253 -50.54 11.14 -3.55
C ARG A 253 -50.95 12.60 -3.77
N LYS A 254 -49.98 13.53 -3.78
CA LYS A 254 -50.25 14.96 -4.05
C LYS A 254 -50.79 15.18 -5.47
N VAL A 255 -50.23 14.48 -6.45
CA VAL A 255 -50.69 14.52 -7.86
C VAL A 255 -52.13 14.01 -7.97
N LEU A 256 -52.46 12.87 -7.36
CA LEU A 256 -53.83 12.32 -7.37
C LEU A 256 -54.81 13.28 -6.70
N TYR A 257 -54.43 13.89 -5.58
CA TYR A 257 -55.25 14.87 -4.88
C TYR A 257 -55.53 16.11 -5.74
N LEU A 258 -54.51 16.70 -6.35
CA LEU A 258 -54.66 17.89 -7.21
C LEU A 258 -55.48 17.59 -8.47
N ARG A 259 -55.29 16.40 -9.06
CA ARG A 259 -56.11 15.94 -10.18
C ARG A 259 -57.58 15.80 -9.81
N ALA A 260 -57.88 15.26 -8.63
CA ALA A 260 -59.25 15.06 -8.16
C ALA A 260 -59.94 16.35 -7.68
N SER A 261 -59.19 17.25 -7.04
CA SER A 261 -59.74 18.48 -6.44
C SER A 261 -59.77 19.67 -7.40
N GLN A 262 -58.79 19.80 -8.28
CA GLN A 262 -58.62 20.95 -9.18
C GLN A 262 -58.74 20.59 -10.66
N GLY A 263 -58.96 19.30 -10.98
CA GLY A 263 -59.15 18.84 -12.36
C GLY A 263 -57.91 18.94 -13.25
N MET A 264 -56.74 19.20 -12.67
CA MET A 264 -55.50 19.44 -13.41
C MET A 264 -55.13 18.27 -14.33
N THR A 265 -54.69 18.60 -15.54
CA THR A 265 -54.20 17.65 -16.54
C THR A 265 -52.75 17.23 -16.22
N CYS A 266 -52.29 16.10 -16.79
CA CYS A 266 -50.91 15.63 -16.56
C CYS A 266 -49.85 16.65 -16.97
N ALA A 267 -50.10 17.45 -18.01
CA ALA A 267 -49.18 18.50 -18.46
C ALA A 267 -49.05 19.62 -17.43
N GLU A 268 -50.16 20.07 -16.84
CA GLU A 268 -50.16 21.10 -15.80
C GLU A 268 -49.49 20.62 -14.50
N LEU A 269 -49.70 19.35 -14.14
CA LEU A 269 -49.06 18.73 -12.98
C LEU A 269 -47.54 18.60 -13.16
N ALA A 270 -47.09 18.24 -14.36
CA ALA A 270 -45.66 18.17 -14.67
C ALA A 270 -44.98 19.54 -14.53
N VAL A 271 -45.62 20.60 -15.04
CA VAL A 271 -45.17 21.99 -14.83
C VAL A 271 -45.19 22.37 -13.35
N HIS A 272 -46.27 22.05 -12.63
CA HIS A 272 -46.43 22.38 -11.21
C HIS A 272 -45.36 21.73 -10.32
N PHE A 273 -44.94 20.49 -10.62
CA PHE A 273 -43.92 19.77 -9.86
C PHE A 273 -42.51 19.91 -10.44
N GLY A 274 -42.32 20.65 -11.54
CA GLY A 274 -41.02 20.85 -12.19
C GLY A 274 -40.38 19.55 -12.69
N VAL A 275 -41.19 18.60 -13.13
CA VAL A 275 -40.76 17.28 -13.63
C VAL A 275 -41.20 17.12 -15.08
N SER A 276 -40.37 16.49 -15.91
CA SER A 276 -40.72 16.18 -17.29
C SER A 276 -41.73 15.03 -17.35
N CYS A 277 -42.78 15.17 -18.18
CA CYS A 277 -43.74 14.11 -18.49
C CYS A 277 -43.08 12.88 -19.11
#